data_AF-A0A2P5CRN0-F1
#
_entry.id   AF-A0A2P5CRN0-F1
#
_cell.length_a   1.000
_cell.length_b   1.000
_cell.length_c   1.000
_cell.angle_alpha   90.00
_cell.angle_beta   90.00
_cell.angle_gamma   90.00
#
_symmetry.space_group_name_H-M   'P 1'
#
loop_
_entity.id
_entity.type
_entity.pdbx_description
1 polymer ?
#
loop_
_entity_poly.entity_id
_entity_poly.type
_entity_poly.pdbx_seq_one_letter_code
_entity_poly.pdbx_strand_id
1 'polypeptide(L)'
;MAEDNIYTKDGTVDIRRNPANKKKTGNWAACNFILGNQCFEGLAYYGVSTNLTNYLAKYLNQGNVSAANNVTNWAGTFYITPLVGAFLADAYLGKYWTIAGFSVVYVLYCILRPLQ
;
A
#
# COMPACT_ATOMS: atom_id res chain seq x y z
N MET A 1 6.20 -9.83 -44.72
CA MET A 1 5.67 -8.53 -44.25
C MET A 1 4.53 -8.89 -43.29
N ALA A 2 4.60 -8.73 -41.97
CA ALA A 2 5.17 -7.66 -41.17
C ALA A 2 5.83 -8.25 -39.91
N GLU A 3 6.98 -7.70 -39.50
CA GLU A 3 7.52 -7.93 -38.15
C GLU A 3 6.55 -7.32 -37.14
N ASP A 4 5.82 -8.19 -36.44
CA ASP A 4 4.95 -7.83 -35.34
C ASP A 4 5.74 -7.01 -34.32
N ASN A 5 5.37 -5.74 -34.19
CA ASN A 5 5.97 -4.80 -33.25
C ASN A 5 5.53 -5.19 -31.81
N ILE A 6 6.24 -6.14 -31.21
CA ILE A 6 6.03 -6.68 -29.85
C ILE A 6 6.19 -5.59 -28.78
N TYR A 7 6.93 -4.52 -29.08
CA TYR A 7 7.25 -3.43 -28.16
C TYR A 7 6.48 -2.13 -28.46
N THR A 8 6.13 -1.39 -27.41
CA THR A 8 5.50 -0.07 -27.52
C THR A 8 6.49 0.95 -28.06
N LYS A 9 6.17 1.62 -29.18
CA LYS A 9 7.00 2.68 -29.80
C LYS A 9 6.87 4.06 -29.12
N ASP A 10 6.08 4.14 -28.06
CA ASP A 10 5.70 5.36 -27.34
C ASP A 10 6.67 5.71 -26.20
N GLY A 11 7.83 5.05 -26.14
CA GLY A 11 8.81 5.25 -25.06
C GLY A 11 8.39 4.70 -23.69
N THR A 12 7.23 4.04 -23.58
CA THR A 12 6.76 3.41 -22.35
C THR A 12 7.70 2.27 -21.95
N VAL A 13 8.19 2.31 -20.71
CA VAL A 13 9.10 1.30 -20.16
C VAL A 13 8.41 0.46 -19.10
N ASP A 14 8.78 -0.82 -19.03
CA ASP A 14 8.36 -1.72 -17.95
C ASP A 14 9.08 -1.36 -16.64
N ILE A 15 8.69 -1.98 -15.52
CA ILE A 15 9.30 -1.79 -14.18
C ILE A 15 10.82 -2.05 -14.15
N ARG A 16 11.35 -2.72 -15.18
CA ARG A 16 12.79 -3.00 -15.38
C ARG A 16 13.48 -2.05 -16.40
N ARG A 17 12.85 -0.94 -16.77
CA ARG A 17 13.34 0.05 -17.77
C ARG A 17 13.54 -0.51 -19.19
N ASN A 18 13.03 -1.71 -19.48
CA ASN A 18 13.01 -2.25 -20.84
C ASN A 18 11.80 -1.72 -21.62
N PRO A 19 11.85 -1.66 -22.96
CA PRO A 19 10.70 -1.29 -23.77
C PRO A 19 9.50 -2.16 -23.41
N ALA A 20 8.37 -1.55 -23.04
CA ALA A 20 7.19 -2.27 -22.58
C ALA A 20 6.69 -3.23 -23.67
N ASN A 21 6.42 -4.48 -23.30
CA ASN A 21 5.88 -5.46 -24.23
C ASN A 21 4.36 -5.38 -24.20
N LYS A 22 3.73 -5.04 -25.33
CA LYS A 22 2.28 -4.82 -25.44
C LYS A 22 1.44 -6.01 -24.99
N LYS A 23 1.98 -7.24 -25.06
CA LYS A 23 1.27 -8.47 -24.66
C LYS A 23 1.43 -8.82 -23.19
N LYS A 24 2.41 -8.23 -22.49
CA LYS A 24 2.85 -8.69 -21.15
C LYS A 24 2.75 -7.59 -20.09
N THR A 25 3.03 -6.35 -20.46
CA THR A 25 3.05 -5.20 -19.54
C THR A 25 1.64 -4.59 -19.51
N GLY A 26 0.94 -4.70 -18.36
CA GLY A 26 -0.43 -4.18 -18.18
C GLY A 26 -1.56 -5.21 -18.35
N ASN A 27 -1.35 -6.45 -17.91
CA ASN A 27 -2.38 -7.49 -18.04
C ASN A 27 -3.61 -7.21 -17.15
N TRP A 28 -4.80 -7.62 -17.58
CA TRP A 28 -6.09 -7.45 -16.86
C TRP A 28 -6.03 -7.91 -15.38
N ALA A 29 -5.16 -8.86 -15.07
CA ALA A 29 -4.90 -9.29 -13.71
C ALA A 29 -4.45 -8.14 -12.79
N ALA A 30 -3.54 -7.26 -13.24
CA ALA A 30 -3.08 -6.12 -12.46
C ALA A 30 -4.21 -5.12 -12.17
N CYS A 31 -5.10 -4.91 -13.15
CA CYS A 31 -6.29 -4.08 -12.98
C CYS A 31 -7.22 -4.64 -11.87
N ASN A 32 -7.46 -5.95 -11.87
CA ASN A 32 -8.26 -6.59 -10.83
C ASN A 32 -7.65 -6.46 -9.43
N PHE A 33 -6.31 -6.52 -9.30
CA PHE A 33 -5.64 -6.30 -8.02
C PHE A 33 -5.78 -4.85 -7.53
N ILE A 34 -5.64 -3.86 -8.42
CA ILE A 34 -5.81 -2.45 -8.08
C ILE A 34 -7.27 -2.18 -7.65
N LEU A 35 -8.22 -2.69 -8.43
CA LEU A 35 -9.66 -2.55 -8.13
C LEU A 35 -10.02 -3.21 -6.80
N GLY A 36 -9.54 -4.44 -6.57
CA GLY A 36 -9.75 -5.17 -5.33
C GLY A 36 -9.19 -4.42 -4.11
N ASN A 37 -8.00 -3.84 -4.23
CA ASN A 37 -7.41 -3.03 -3.17
C ASN A 37 -8.27 -1.78 -2.88
N GLN A 38 -8.72 -1.07 -3.92
CA GLN A 38 -9.56 0.12 -3.75
C GLN A 38 -10.91 -0.22 -3.09
N CYS A 39 -11.52 -1.34 -3.49
CA CYS A 39 -12.76 -1.83 -2.88
C CYS A 39 -12.56 -2.20 -1.41
N PHE A 40 -11.46 -2.88 -1.09
CA PHE A 40 -11.16 -3.28 0.29
C PHE A 40 -10.90 -2.08 1.21
N GLU A 41 -10.15 -1.09 0.72
CA GLU A 41 -9.92 0.17 1.42
C GLU A 41 -11.24 0.90 1.71
N GLY A 42 -12.12 1.00 0.71
CA GLY A 42 -13.44 1.59 0.88
C GLY A 42 -14.29 0.83 1.92
N LEU A 43 -14.35 -0.50 1.83
CA LEU A 43 -15.09 -1.34 2.78
C LEU A 43 -14.57 -1.19 4.21
N ALA A 44 -13.25 -1.16 4.41
CA ALA A 44 -12.64 -0.97 5.72
C ALA A 44 -12.96 0.42 6.28
N TYR A 45 -12.87 1.48 5.45
CA TYR A 45 -13.17 2.85 5.87
C TYR A 45 -14.64 3.00 6.30
N TYR A 46 -15.59 2.56 5.46
CA TYR A 46 -17.01 2.65 5.78
C TYR A 46 -17.40 1.71 6.94
N GLY A 47 -16.80 0.51 7.02
CA GLY A 47 -17.06 -0.44 8.10
C GLY A 47 -16.58 0.06 9.47
N VAL A 48 -15.42 0.71 9.54
CA VAL A 48 -14.89 1.26 10.79
C VAL A 48 -15.58 2.57 11.14
N SER A 49 -15.77 3.51 10.21
CA SER A 49 -16.40 4.82 10.48
C SER A 49 -17.82 4.70 11.07
N THR A 50 -18.62 3.77 10.58
CA THR A 50 -19.99 3.53 11.05
C THR A 50 -20.05 2.92 12.45
N ASN A 51 -19.10 2.04 12.78
CA ASN A 51 -19.03 1.39 14.08
C ASN A 51 -18.31 2.25 15.13
N LEU A 52 -17.27 2.98 14.74
CA LEU A 52 -16.43 3.79 15.62
C LEU A 52 -17.22 4.93 16.26
N THR A 53 -18.03 5.65 15.47
CA THR A 53 -18.86 6.76 15.97
C THR A 53 -19.85 6.28 17.04
N ASN A 54 -20.48 5.13 16.81
CA ASN A 54 -21.40 4.51 17.77
C ASN A 54 -20.66 3.97 19.01
N TYR A 55 -19.47 3.40 18.84
CA TYR A 55 -18.68 2.85 19.94
C TYR A 55 -18.19 3.93 20.91
N LEU A 56 -17.68 5.05 20.38
CA LEU A 56 -17.24 6.18 21.19
C LEU A 56 -18.40 6.86 21.94
N ALA A 57 -19.58 6.96 21.32
CA ALA A 57 -20.76 7.55 21.93
C ALA A 57 -21.40 6.66 23.02
N LYS A 58 -21.49 5.33 22.80
CA LYS A 58 -22.19 4.41 23.72
C LYS A 58 -21.31 3.76 24.79
N TYR A 59 -20.09 3.34 24.46
CA TYR A 59 -19.29 2.49 25.35
C TYR A 59 -18.23 3.25 26.12
N LEU A 60 -17.73 4.36 25.56
CA LEU A 60 -16.65 5.14 26.19
C LEU A 60 -17.15 6.31 27.05
N ASN A 61 -18.46 6.63 27.00
CA ASN A 61 -19.09 7.75 27.71
C ASN A 61 -18.29 9.07 27.59
N GLN A 62 -17.57 9.24 26.48
CA GLN A 62 -16.77 10.43 26.25
C GLN A 62 -17.71 11.58 25.91
N GLY A 63 -17.46 12.75 26.52
CA GLY A 63 -18.17 13.97 26.17
C GLY A 63 -18.13 14.17 24.66
N ASN A 64 -19.27 14.57 24.07
CA ASN A 64 -19.50 14.66 22.62
C ASN A 64 -18.33 15.31 21.85
N VAL A 65 -17.66 16.27 22.49
CA VAL A 65 -16.49 17.01 21.98
C VAL A 65 -15.25 16.12 21.83
N SER A 66 -14.95 15.24 22.80
CA SER A 66 -13.80 14.32 22.74
C SER A 66 -14.02 13.20 21.73
N ALA A 67 -15.24 12.68 21.63
CA ALA A 67 -15.59 11.65 20.65
C ALA A 67 -15.45 12.17 19.21
N ALA A 68 -15.94 13.38 18.94
CA ALA A 68 -15.80 14.02 17.64
C ALA A 68 -14.33 14.23 17.25
N ASN A 69 -13.51 14.74 18.18
CA ASN A 69 -12.07 14.94 17.92
C ASN A 69 -11.34 13.64 17.57
N ASN A 70 -11.67 12.52 18.24
CA ASN A 70 -11.03 11.24 17.94
C ASN A 70 -11.44 10.67 16.58
N VAL A 71 -12.72 10.84 16.18
CA VAL A 71 -13.19 10.46 14.84
C VAL A 71 -12.53 11.32 13.76
N THR A 72 -12.37 12.62 13.99
CA THR A 72 -11.68 13.52 13.06
C THR A 72 -10.19 13.19 12.94
N ASN A 73 -9.50 12.88 14.04
CA ASN A 73 -8.11 12.42 14.01
C ASN A 73 -7.95 11.09 13.27
N TRP A 74 -8.89 10.17 13.47
CA TRP A 74 -8.91 8.89 12.76
C TRP A 74 -9.07 9.09 11.25
N ALA A 75 -10.04 9.91 10.83
CA ALA A 75 -10.23 10.24 9.42
C ALA A 75 -9.01 10.97 8.83
N GLY A 76 -8.43 11.93 9.57
CA GLY A 76 -7.21 12.63 9.16
C GLY A 76 -6.03 11.68 8.93
N THR A 77 -5.87 10.66 9.77
CA THR A 77 -4.82 9.64 9.61
C THR A 77 -5.04 8.81 8.33
N PHE A 78 -6.28 8.46 8.01
CA PHE A 78 -6.63 7.77 6.76
C PHE A 78 -6.27 8.60 5.51
N TYR A 79 -6.43 9.92 5.55
CA TYR A 79 -6.05 10.79 4.42
C TYR A 79 -4.53 11.02 4.30
N ILE A 80 -3.80 11.01 5.41
CA ILE A 80 -2.33 11.17 5.41
C ILE A 80 -1.64 9.86 4.98
N THR A 81 -2.23 8.70 5.28
CA THR A 81 -1.67 7.38 4.95
C THR A 81 -1.30 7.19 3.47
N PRO A 82 -2.15 7.49 2.47
CA PRO A 82 -1.78 7.38 1.06
C PRO A 82 -0.73 8.41 0.63
N LEU A 83 -0.67 9.60 1.27
CA LEU A 83 0.40 10.56 1.03
C LEU A 83 1.77 9.99 1.44
N VAL A 84 1.82 9.38 2.63
CA VAL A 84 2.99 8.67 3.13
C VAL A 84 3.29 7.45 2.26
N GLY A 85 2.27 6.70 1.84
CA GLY A 85 2.37 5.55 0.94
C GLY A 85 2.93 5.92 -0.44
N ALA A 86 2.52 7.04 -1.02
CA ALA A 86 3.03 7.57 -2.29
C ALA A 86 4.49 8.02 -2.16
N PHE A 87 4.82 8.79 -1.11
CA PHE A 87 6.20 9.16 -0.82
C PHE A 87 7.09 7.93 -0.61
N LEU A 88 6.58 6.91 0.09
CA LEU A 88 7.24 5.63 0.24
C LEU A 88 7.42 4.97 -1.13
N ALA A 89 6.38 4.89 -1.98
CA ALA A 89 6.43 4.28 -3.31
C ALA A 89 7.44 4.95 -4.26
N ASP A 90 7.45 6.28 -4.29
CA ASP A 90 8.40 7.08 -5.08
C ASP A 90 9.83 6.94 -4.55
N ALA A 91 10.00 6.84 -3.23
CA ALA A 91 11.27 6.47 -2.62
C ALA A 91 11.61 4.97 -2.80
N TYR A 92 10.63 4.08 -3.02
CA TYR A 92 10.77 2.60 -3.02
C TYR A 92 11.23 1.99 -4.35
N LEU A 93 11.33 2.76 -5.44
CA LEU A 93 12.05 2.34 -6.66
C LEU A 93 13.58 2.15 -6.47
N GLY A 94 14.06 2.15 -5.23
CA GLY A 94 15.38 1.66 -4.79
C GLY A 94 15.43 0.90 -3.45
N LYS A 95 14.30 0.55 -2.81
CA LYS A 95 14.24 0.13 -1.39
C LYS A 95 14.16 -1.38 -1.12
N TYR A 96 14.35 -2.23 -2.13
CA TYR A 96 14.60 -3.66 -1.90
C TYR A 96 15.84 -3.88 -1.00
N TRP A 97 16.83 -2.99 -1.08
CA TRP A 97 18.08 -3.06 -0.31
C TRP A 97 17.90 -2.87 1.20
N THR A 98 16.96 -2.04 1.66
CA THR A 98 16.76 -1.81 3.10
C THR A 98 16.06 -2.99 3.78
N ILE A 99 15.05 -3.56 3.12
CA ILE A 99 14.34 -4.75 3.62
C ILE A 99 15.27 -5.98 3.59
N ALA A 100 16.07 -6.13 2.53
CA ALA A 100 17.10 -7.17 2.46
C ALA A 100 18.14 -7.01 3.59
N GLY A 101 18.59 -5.78 3.87
CA GLY A 101 19.52 -5.49 4.96
C GLY A 101 18.97 -5.87 6.33
N PHE A 102 17.75 -5.43 6.66
CA PHE A 102 17.12 -5.77 7.94
C PHE A 102 16.80 -7.26 8.07
N SER A 103 16.41 -7.93 6.97
CA SER A 103 16.18 -9.38 6.97
C SER A 103 17.46 -10.17 7.26
N VAL A 104 18.60 -9.78 6.67
CA VAL A 104 19.90 -10.42 6.95
C VAL A 104 20.32 -10.23 8.41
N VAL A 105 20.17 -9.03 8.96
CA VAL A 105 20.50 -8.74 10.37
C VAL A 105 19.64 -9.58 11.32
N TYR A 106 18.35 -9.74 11.04
CA TYR A 106 17.45 -10.57 11.83
C TYR A 106 17.81 -12.06 11.78
N VAL A 107 18.14 -12.59 10.60
CA VAL A 107 18.57 -13.99 10.43
C VAL A 107 19.89 -14.25 11.16
N LEU A 108 20.86 -13.33 11.07
CA LEU A 108 22.12 -13.43 11.81
C LEU A 108 21.89 -13.42 13.34
N TYR A 109 21.00 -12.55 13.83
CA TYR A 109 20.60 -12.55 15.24
C TYR A 109 19.97 -13.88 15.67
N CYS A 110 19.08 -14.44 14.86
CA CYS A 110 18.46 -15.74 15.13
C CYS A 110 19.45 -16.91 15.09
N ILE A 111 20.48 -16.88 14.22
CA ILE A 111 21.50 -17.93 14.10
C ILE A 111 22.57 -17.82 15.19
N LEU A 112 22.84 -16.63 15.73
CA LEU A 112 23.82 -16.42 16.80
C LEU A 112 23.26 -16.76 18.20
N ARG A 113 21.93 -16.63 18.39
CA ARG A 113 21.23 -16.91 19.65
C ARG A 113 21.11 -18.39 20.11
N PRO A 114 21.34 -19.45 19.31
CA PRO A 114 21.27 -20.84 19.76
C PRO A 114 22.59 -21.41 20.32
N LEU A 115 23.61 -20.59 20.59
CA LEU A 115 24.87 -21.00 21.22
C LEU A 115 25.11 -20.34 22.60
N GLN A 116 24.04 -20.19 23.38
CA GLN A 116 24.03 -19.96 24.83
C GLN A 116 22.89 -20.78 25.45
#